data_AF-A0A4E0Q526-F1
#
_entry.id   AF-A0A4E0Q526-F1
#
_cell.length_a   1.000
_cell.length_b   1.000
_cell.length_c   1.000
_cell.angle_alpha   90.00
_cell.angle_beta   90.00
_cell.angle_gamma   90.00
#
_symmetry.space_group_name_H-M   'P 1'
#
loop_
_entity.id
_entity.type
_entity.pdbx_description
1 polymer ?
#
loop_
_entity_poly.entity_id
_entity_poly.type
_entity_poly.pdbx_seq_one_letter_code
_entity_poly.pdbx_strand_id
1 'polypeptide(L)'
;MGSIPGPDRDLYSLGASQKDSDLKEFIHDVRYIFVFYVMGDILTTVFALENGLGYEANFLIAELLEYCGYYSIVMLKLFFLCFCFVDYLYLKKRGHRSMWNGTRHMISLLGILVVINNLLVISGAWNHLYSFFYGT
;
A
#
# COMPACT_ATOMS: atom_id res chain seq x y z
N MET A 1 34.01 25.90 33.18
CA MET A 1 34.14 24.66 32.39
C MET A 1 33.11 24.68 31.28
N GLY A 2 33.45 25.27 30.13
CA GLY A 2 32.62 25.19 28.94
C GLY A 2 32.88 23.84 28.27
N SER A 3 31.90 22.95 28.29
CA SER A 3 31.92 21.73 27.48
C SER A 3 31.94 22.14 26.01
N ILE A 4 33.08 21.94 25.34
CA ILE A 4 33.19 22.06 23.88
C ILE A 4 32.17 21.08 23.28
N PRO A 5 31.18 21.52 22.48
CA PRO A 5 30.29 20.60 21.79
C PRO A 5 31.14 19.79 20.80
N GLY A 6 31.20 18.48 21.02
CA GLY A 6 31.93 17.57 20.14
C GLY A 6 31.20 17.47 18.80
N PRO A 7 31.94 17.46 17.66
CA PRO A 7 31.39 17.43 16.30
C PRO A 7 30.44 16.25 16.05
N ASP A 8 30.54 15.20 16.86
CA ASP A 8 29.72 14.01 16.77
C ASP A 8 28.24 14.29 17.06
N ARG A 9 27.91 15.13 18.05
CA ARG A 9 26.50 15.41 18.41
C ARG A 9 25.74 16.09 17.28
N ASP A 10 26.40 17.03 16.62
CA ASP A 10 25.81 17.77 15.51
C ASP A 10 25.57 16.84 14.32
N LEU A 11 26.49 15.92 14.04
CA LEU A 11 26.35 14.92 12.98
C LEU A 11 25.19 13.94 13.23
N TYR A 12 25.02 13.46 14.47
CA TYR A 12 23.89 12.60 14.84
C TYR A 12 22.55 13.32 14.72
N SER A 13 22.48 14.58 15.14
CA SER A 13 21.25 15.38 15.06
C SER A 13 20.85 15.69 13.60
N LEU A 14 21.82 15.98 12.74
CA LEU A 14 21.61 16.16 11.30
C LEU A 14 21.13 14.88 10.63
N GLY A 15 21.73 13.73 10.96
CA GLY A 15 21.33 12.44 10.41
C GLY A 15 19.93 12.00 10.84
N ALA A 16 19.53 12.29 12.09
CA ALA A 16 18.17 12.03 12.58
C ALA A 16 17.15 12.95 11.91
N SER A 17 17.43 14.26 11.83
CA SER A 17 16.55 15.23 11.17
C SER A 17 16.33 14.92 9.68
N GLN A 18 17.38 14.46 8.99
CA GLN A 18 17.28 14.04 7.59
C GLN A 18 16.36 12.81 7.45
N LYS A 19 16.52 11.79 8.31
CA LYS A 19 15.65 10.60 8.29
C LYS A 19 14.19 10.94 8.56
N ASP A 20 13.93 11.85 9.50
CA ASP A 20 12.57 12.29 9.82
C ASP A 20 11.94 13.03 8.64
N SER A 21 12.72 13.86 7.94
CA SER A 21 12.27 14.55 6.73
C SER A 21 11.96 13.57 5.59
N ASP A 22 12.81 12.55 5.40
CA ASP A 22 12.65 11.53 4.37
C ASP A 22 11.42 10.66 4.64
N LEU A 23 11.18 10.30 5.90
CA LEU A 23 10.01 9.54 6.33
C LEU A 23 8.72 10.34 6.13
N LYS A 24 8.70 11.61 6.55
CA LYS A 24 7.53 12.48 6.38
C LYS A 24 7.17 12.65 4.91
N GLU A 25 8.18 12.85 4.06
CA GLU A 25 8.00 12.96 2.62
C GLU A 25 7.48 11.64 2.02
N PHE A 26 8.03 10.50 2.44
CA PHE A 26 7.55 9.19 2.00
C PHE A 26 6.09 8.96 2.39
N ILE A 27 5.72 9.20 3.65
CA ILE A 27 4.34 9.05 4.15
C ILE A 27 3.37 9.91 3.34
N HIS A 28 3.77 11.15 3.05
CA HIS A 28 2.98 12.04 2.21
C HIS A 28 2.82 11.49 0.79
N ASP A 29 3.87 10.94 0.20
CA ASP A 29 3.87 10.37 -1.15
C ASP A 29 3.02 9.10 -1.28
N VAL A 30 3.03 8.24 -0.27
CA VAL A 30 2.31 6.95 -0.30
C VAL A 30 0.88 7.03 0.23
N ARG A 31 0.38 8.21 0.61
CA ARG A 31 -0.97 8.35 1.20
C ARG A 31 -2.07 7.69 0.37
N TYR A 32 -2.02 7.78 -0.96
CA TYR A 32 -3.02 7.17 -1.83
C TYR A 32 -2.83 5.65 -1.97
N ILE A 33 -1.59 5.17 -1.93
CA ILE A 33 -1.28 3.74 -1.82
C ILE A 33 -1.87 3.21 -0.51
N PHE A 34 -1.62 3.90 0.61
CA PHE A 34 -2.14 3.50 1.91
C PHE A 34 -3.68 3.48 1.93
N VAL A 35 -4.33 4.52 1.39
CA VAL A 35 -5.79 4.60 1.37
C VAL A 35 -6.41 3.54 0.45
N PHE A 36 -5.94 3.39 -0.78
CA PHE A 36 -6.61 2.51 -1.75
C PHE A 36 -6.06 1.08 -1.74
N TYR A 37 -4.73 0.92 -1.83
CA TYR A 37 -4.10 -0.39 -1.97
C TYR A 37 -4.05 -1.17 -0.64
N VAL A 38 -4.00 -0.46 0.50
CA VAL A 38 -3.97 -1.09 1.83
C VAL A 38 -5.36 -1.06 2.46
N MET A 39 -5.83 0.11 2.89
CA MET A 39 -7.08 0.23 3.66
C MET A 39 -8.31 -0.15 2.83
N GLY A 40 -8.45 0.41 1.63
CA GLY A 40 -9.60 0.16 0.76
C GLY A 40 -9.71 -1.30 0.36
N ASP A 41 -8.59 -1.91 -0.05
CA ASP A 41 -8.55 -3.33 -0.38
C ASP A 41 -8.92 -4.20 0.83
N ILE A 42 -8.29 -4.00 1.99
CA ILE A 42 -8.61 -4.78 3.21
C ILE A 42 -10.09 -4.64 3.57
N LEU A 43 -10.62 -3.42 3.61
CA LEU A 43 -12.02 -3.18 3.98
C LEU A 43 -12.98 -3.85 3.01
N THR A 44 -12.75 -3.73 1.71
CA THR A 44 -13.63 -4.34 0.70
C THR A 44 -13.52 -5.86 0.70
N THR A 45 -12.33 -6.43 0.84
CA THR A 45 -12.13 -7.89 0.91
C THR A 45 -12.76 -8.48 2.18
N VAL A 46 -12.53 -7.90 3.35
CA VAL A 46 -13.17 -8.34 4.61
C VAL A 46 -14.68 -8.24 4.49
N PHE A 47 -15.20 -7.12 3.99
CA PHE A 47 -16.64 -6.94 3.81
C PHE A 47 -17.24 -7.99 2.87
N ALA A 48 -16.60 -8.25 1.73
CA ALA A 48 -17.06 -9.24 0.77
C ALA A 48 -17.11 -10.65 1.38
N LEU A 49 -16.08 -11.03 2.13
CA LEU A 49 -15.96 -12.36 2.75
C LEU A 49 -16.93 -12.55 3.91
N GLU A 50 -17.04 -11.57 4.82
CA GLU A 50 -17.96 -11.66 5.97
C GLU A 50 -19.43 -11.69 5.55
N ASN A 51 -19.78 -11.05 4.44
CA ASN A 51 -21.15 -11.05 3.91
C ASN A 51 -21.41 -12.19 2.91
N GLY A 52 -20.42 -13.06 2.64
CA GLY A 52 -20.55 -14.16 1.68
C GLY A 52 -20.80 -13.71 0.23
N LEU A 53 -20.43 -12.47 -0.11
CA LEU A 53 -20.66 -11.85 -1.42
C LEU A 53 -19.53 -12.13 -2.42
N GLY A 54 -18.44 -12.74 -1.97
CA GLY A 54 -17.33 -13.14 -2.81
C GLY A 54 -16.49 -14.24 -2.15
N TYR A 55 -15.68 -14.92 -2.95
CA TYR A 55 -14.64 -15.83 -2.48
C TYR A 55 -13.30 -15.29 -2.95
N GLU A 56 -12.24 -15.48 -2.17
CA GLU A 56 -10.91 -15.09 -2.65
C GLU A 56 -10.43 -16.05 -3.74
N ALA A 57 -10.26 -15.54 -4.96
CA ALA A 57 -9.89 -16.36 -6.11
C ALA A 57 -8.40 -16.72 -6.13
N ASN A 58 -7.59 -16.01 -5.34
CA ASN A 58 -6.14 -16.16 -5.33
C ASN A 58 -5.75 -17.25 -4.32
N PHE A 59 -5.42 -18.46 -4.81
CA PHE A 59 -5.15 -19.65 -4.00
C PHE A 59 -4.19 -19.39 -2.82
N LEU A 60 -3.09 -18.69 -3.07
CA LEU A 60 -2.08 -18.41 -2.05
C LEU A 60 -2.62 -17.49 -0.94
N ILE A 61 -3.46 -16.51 -1.30
CA ILE A 61 -4.07 -15.59 -0.34
C ILE A 61 -5.19 -16.30 0.44
N ALA A 62 -5.99 -17.12 -0.25
CA ALA A 62 -7.05 -17.91 0.36
C ALA A 62 -6.50 -18.88 1.42
N GLU A 63 -5.42 -19.59 1.10
CA GLU A 63 -4.75 -20.51 2.03
C GLU A 63 -4.18 -19.76 3.25
N LEU A 64 -3.50 -18.63 3.02
CA LEU A 64 -3.01 -17.76 4.10
C LEU A 64 -4.14 -17.19 4.97
N LEU A 65 -5.31 -16.93 4.38
CA LEU A 65 -6.48 -16.45 5.11
C LEU A 65 -7.11 -17.55 5.97
N GLU A 66 -7.15 -18.77 5.47
CA GLU A 66 -7.67 -19.93 6.20
C GLU A 66 -6.79 -20.27 7.41
N TYR A 67 -5.46 -20.25 7.25
CA TYR A 67 -4.53 -20.61 8.32
C TYR A 67 -4.28 -19.49 9.34
N CYS A 68 -4.17 -18.23 8.89
CA CYS A 68 -3.73 -17.11 9.74
C CYS A 68 -4.80 -16.02 9.93
N GLY A 69 -5.99 -16.17 9.33
CA GLY A 69 -7.06 -15.19 9.38
C GLY A 69 -6.72 -13.86 8.70
N TYR A 70 -7.57 -12.86 8.87
CA TYR A 70 -7.42 -11.54 8.22
C TYR A 70 -6.11 -10.82 8.57
N TYR A 71 -5.44 -11.21 9.66
CA TYR A 71 -4.15 -10.65 10.06
C TYR A 71 -3.05 -10.89 9.03
N SER A 72 -3.11 -12.01 8.29
CA SER A 72 -2.13 -12.32 7.24
C SER A 72 -2.18 -11.32 6.09
N ILE A 73 -3.37 -10.88 5.69
CA ILE A 73 -3.57 -9.87 4.66
C ILE A 73 -2.96 -8.53 5.11
N VAL A 74 -3.23 -8.10 6.34
CA VAL A 74 -2.67 -6.87 6.90
C VAL A 74 -1.14 -6.93 6.88
N MET A 75 -0.56 -8.06 7.31
CA MET A 75 0.89 -8.24 7.34
C MET A 75 1.52 -8.21 5.96
N LEU A 76 0.90 -8.83 4.95
CA LEU A 76 1.38 -8.78 3.58
C LEU A 76 1.41 -7.35 3.03
N LYS A 77 0.38 -6.55 3.34
CA LYS A 77 0.29 -5.15 2.92
C LYS A 77 1.31 -4.27 3.63
N LEU A 78 1.54 -4.48 4.93
CA LEU A 78 2.58 -3.78 5.68
C LEU A 78 3.98 -4.12 5.15
N PHE A 79 4.23 -5.40 4.85
CA PHE A 79 5.48 -5.84 4.23
C PHE A 79 5.69 -5.15 2.88
N PHE A 80 4.67 -5.11 2.02
CA PHE A 80 4.72 -4.37 0.76
C PHE A 80 5.03 -2.89 0.94
N LEU A 81 4.47 -2.23 1.97
CA LEU A 81 4.76 -0.83 2.26
C LEU A 81 6.22 -0.62 2.71
N CYS A 82 6.79 -1.57 3.46
CA CYS A 82 8.21 -1.58 3.78
C CYS A 82 9.09 -1.70 2.52
N PHE A 83 8.72 -2.55 1.56
CA PHE A 83 9.41 -2.61 0.26
C PHE A 83 9.34 -1.28 -0.49
N CYS A 84 8.17 -0.63 -0.50
CA CYS A 84 8.01 0.70 -1.10
C CYS A 84 8.92 1.73 -0.44
N PHE A 85 9.10 1.67 0.89
CA PHE A 85 10.00 2.56 1.61
C PHE A 85 11.48 2.33 1.22
N VAL A 86 11.90 1.06 1.11
CA VAL A 86 13.25 0.72 0.67
C VAL A 86 13.49 1.18 -0.77
N ASP A 87 12.54 0.96 -1.67
CA ASP A 87 12.63 1.39 -3.06
C ASP A 87 12.67 2.93 -3.18
N TYR A 88 11.85 3.63 -2.40
CA TYR A 88 11.88 5.09 -2.28
C TYR A 88 13.26 5.60 -1.87
N LEU A 89 13.85 5.06 -0.80
CA LEU A 89 15.18 5.46 -0.34
C LEU A 89 16.25 5.16 -1.39
N TYR A 90 16.15 4.01 -2.05
CA TYR A 90 17.09 3.61 -3.10
C TYR A 90 17.04 4.56 -4.31
N LEU A 91 15.84 4.89 -4.80
CA LEU A 91 15.66 5.80 -5.93
C LEU A 91 16.00 7.25 -5.56
N LYS A 92 15.66 7.69 -4.35
CA LYS A 92 16.03 9.02 -3.83
C LYS A 92 17.54 9.18 -3.76
N LYS A 93 18.26 8.20 -3.22
CA LYS A 93 19.73 8.22 -3.13
C LYS A 93 20.42 8.31 -4.50
N ARG A 94 19.81 7.76 -5.55
CA ARG A 94 20.32 7.81 -6.93
C ARG A 94 19.83 9.02 -7.72
N GLY A 95 19.02 9.91 -7.13
CA GLY A 95 18.46 11.07 -7.81
C GLY A 95 17.33 10.75 -8.81
N HIS A 96 16.80 9.52 -8.80
CA HIS A 96 15.75 9.08 -9.74
C HIS A 96 14.34 9.38 -9.21
N ARG A 97 14.07 10.63 -8.81
CA ARG A 97 12.77 11.00 -8.23
C ARG A 97 11.59 10.79 -9.19
N SER A 98 11.80 11.01 -10.49
CA SER A 98 10.76 10.78 -11.51
C SER A 98 10.32 9.32 -11.58
N MET A 99 11.24 8.37 -11.37
CA MET A 99 10.91 6.95 -11.39
C MET A 99 10.05 6.57 -10.18
N TRP A 100 10.40 7.07 -8.98
CA TRP A 100 9.56 6.90 -7.79
C TRP A 100 8.17 7.49 -7.99
N ASN A 101 8.06 8.67 -8.60
CA ASN A 101 6.77 9.27 -8.90
C ASN A 101 5.95 8.40 -9.87
N GLY A 102 6.57 7.80 -10.88
CA GLY A 102 5.91 6.83 -11.75
C GLY A 102 5.41 5.60 -10.98
N THR A 103 6.31 4.97 -10.22
CA THR A 103 6.01 3.78 -9.42
C THR A 103 4.86 4.03 -8.44
N ARG A 104 4.91 5.11 -7.64
CA ARG A 104 3.86 5.41 -6.65
C ARG A 104 2.49 5.64 -7.30
N HIS A 105 2.46 6.29 -8.48
CA HIS A 105 1.20 6.53 -9.19
C HIS A 105 0.63 5.25 -9.78
N MET A 106 1.47 4.38 -10.37
CA MET A 106 1.05 3.07 -10.86
C MET A 106 0.50 2.19 -9.73
N ILE A 107 1.17 2.15 -8.57
CA ILE A 107 0.68 1.41 -7.40
C ILE A 107 -0.64 2.00 -6.89
N SER A 108 -0.76 3.34 -6.86
CA SER A 108 -2.01 4.00 -6.44
C SER A 108 -3.17 3.66 -7.39
N LEU A 109 -2.93 3.66 -8.71
CA LEU A 109 -3.92 3.27 -9.71
C LEU A 109 -4.31 1.80 -9.57
N LEU A 110 -3.34 0.90 -9.37
CA LEU A 110 -3.62 -0.50 -9.07
C LEU A 110 -4.49 -0.65 -7.82
N GLY A 111 -4.19 0.08 -6.75
CA GLY A 111 -5.01 0.10 -5.53
C GLY A 111 -6.45 0.52 -5.81
N ILE A 112 -6.65 1.59 -6.59
CA ILE A 112 -7.99 2.05 -6.99
C ILE A 112 -8.72 0.97 -7.79
N LEU A 113 -8.05 0.34 -8.77
CA LEU A 113 -8.64 -0.71 -9.60
C LEU A 113 -9.05 -1.93 -8.78
N VAL A 114 -8.23 -2.33 -7.80
CA VAL A 114 -8.55 -3.44 -6.89
C VAL A 114 -9.79 -3.10 -6.06
N VAL A 115 -9.87 -1.91 -5.47
CA VAL A 115 -11.05 -1.48 -4.72
C VAL A 115 -12.30 -1.45 -5.60
N ILE A 116 -12.22 -0.92 -6.82
CA ILE A 116 -13.34 -0.93 -7.77
C ILE A 116 -13.76 -2.36 -8.08
N ASN A 117 -12.81 -3.26 -8.36
CA ASN A 117 -13.09 -4.66 -8.64
C ASN A 117 -13.82 -5.33 -7.46
N ASN A 118 -13.34 -5.13 -6.24
CA ASN A 118 -13.97 -5.69 -5.04
C ASN A 118 -15.38 -5.11 -4.84
N LEU A 119 -15.58 -3.81 -5.07
CA LEU A 119 -16.90 -3.17 -5.01
C LEU A 119 -17.86 -3.67 -6.09
N LEU A 120 -17.37 -3.98 -7.29
CA LEU A 120 -18.19 -4.56 -8.38
C LEU A 120 -18.67 -5.97 -8.01
N VAL A 121 -17.82 -6.76 -7.36
CA VAL A 121 -18.19 -8.07 -6.82
C VAL A 121 -19.25 -7.90 -5.72
N ILE A 122 -18.99 -7.06 -4.73
CA ILE A 122 -19.91 -6.81 -3.59
C ILE A 122 -21.28 -6.32 -4.06
N SER A 123 -21.32 -5.40 -5.03
CA SER A 123 -22.57 -4.82 -5.54
C SER A 123 -23.35 -5.76 -6.46
N GLY A 124 -22.79 -6.91 -6.84
CA GLY A 124 -23.36 -7.79 -7.87
C GLY A 124 -23.41 -7.15 -9.26
N ALA A 125 -22.79 -5.97 -9.44
CA ALA A 125 -22.79 -5.21 -10.69
C ALA A 125 -22.10 -5.95 -11.83
N TRP A 126 -21.29 -6.98 -11.54
CA TRP A 126 -20.72 -7.85 -12.57
C TRP A 126 -21.77 -8.50 -13.45
N ASN A 127 -22.88 -8.95 -12.86
CA ASN A 127 -23.97 -9.58 -13.62
C ASN A 127 -24.68 -8.56 -14.54
N HIS A 128 -24.81 -7.31 -14.08
CA HIS A 128 -25.39 -6.23 -14.86
C HIS A 128 -24.45 -5.74 -15.98
N LEU A 129 -23.15 -5.64 -15.73
CA LEU A 129 -22.17 -5.29 -16.76
C LEU A 129 -22.04 -6.40 -17.81
N TYR A 130 -22.01 -7.65 -17.38
CA TYR A 130 -21.94 -8.79 -18.29
C TYR A 130 -23.17 -8.86 -19.21
N SER A 131 -24.36 -8.68 -18.64
CA SER A 131 -25.59 -8.61 -19.45
C SER A 131 -25.67 -7.36 -20.34
N PHE A 132 -25.09 -6.23 -19.94
CA PHE A 132 -25.03 -5.03 -20.80
C PHE A 132 -24.08 -5.20 -21.99
N PHE A 133 -22.91 -5.83 -21.80
CA PHE A 133 -21.91 -6.00 -22.87
C PHE A 133 -22.15 -7.22 -23.75
N TYR A 134 -22.74 -8.29 -23.19
CA TYR A 134 -22.89 -9.59 -23.87
C TYR A 134 -24.35 -10.05 -23.97
N GLY A 135 -25.31 -9.28 -23.45
CA GLY A 135 -26.72 -9.54 -23.68
C GLY A 135 -27.14 -9.10 -25.07
N THR A 136 -27.49 -10.07 -25.91
CA THR A 136 -28.32 -9.87 -27.11
C THR A 136 -29.73 -9.43 -26.75
#